data_AF-A0AAD7JIN6-F1
#
_entry.id   AF-A0AAD7JIN6-F1
#
_cell.length_a   1.000
_cell.length_b   1.000
_cell.length_c   1.000
_cell.angle_alpha   90.00
_cell.angle_beta   90.00
_cell.angle_gamma   90.00
#
_symmetry.space_group_name_H-M   'P 1'
#
loop_
_entity.id
_entity.type
_entity.pdbx_description
1 polymer ?
#
loop_
_entity_poly.entity_id
_entity_poly.type
_entity_poly.pdbx_seq_one_letter_code
_entity_poly.pdbx_strand_id
1 'polypeptide(L)'
;AQMAYVWYEEDVVQKHGVELVGWTFPQLLNPSEISTSLSPLQELHDAIKNDTCKFVRLTAQQLRARKQKWEEDVAAGRIEVKHRATRKDKGVKRTLPTDNEDEDDAPAP
;
A
#
# COMPACT_ATOMS: atom_id res chain seq x y z
N ALA A 1 -10.88 -9.31 4.70
CA ALA A 1 -9.66 -8.60 4.25
C ALA A 1 -9.46 -8.89 2.78
N GLN A 2 -9.28 -7.87 1.93
CA GLN A 2 -9.05 -8.06 0.49
C GLN A 2 -7.66 -7.54 0.17
N MET A 3 -6.78 -8.44 -0.28
CA MET A 3 -5.41 -8.10 -0.68
C MET A 3 -5.47 -7.36 -2.02
N ALA A 4 -4.73 -6.25 -2.12
CA ALA A 4 -4.59 -5.51 -3.37
C ALA A 4 -3.29 -5.90 -4.07
N TYR A 5 -3.40 -6.80 -5.05
CA TYR A 5 -2.25 -7.34 -5.78
C TYR A 5 -1.56 -6.30 -6.68
N VAL A 6 -2.29 -5.26 -7.11
CA VAL A 6 -1.77 -4.15 -7.92
C VAL A 6 -0.70 -3.34 -7.18
N TRP A 7 -0.85 -3.17 -5.86
CA TRP A 7 0.08 -2.37 -5.04
C TRP A 7 1.10 -3.21 -4.29
N TYR A 8 1.30 -4.45 -4.72
CA TYR A 8 2.20 -5.41 -4.09
C TYR A 8 3.62 -4.83 -3.88
N GLU A 9 4.15 -4.11 -4.86
CA GLU A 9 5.49 -3.51 -4.76
C GLU A 9 5.56 -2.49 -3.60
N GLU A 10 4.56 -1.62 -3.45
CA GLU A 10 4.53 -0.60 -2.39
C GLU A 10 4.20 -1.21 -1.02
N ASP A 11 3.10 -1.98 -0.93
CA ASP A 11 2.55 -2.46 0.34
C ASP A 11 3.29 -3.68 0.90
N VAL A 12 3.93 -4.50 0.06
CA VAL A 12 4.65 -5.70 0.49
C VAL A 12 6.15 -5.51 0.37
N VAL A 13 6.64 -5.15 -0.81
CA VAL A 13 8.09 -5.07 -1.02
C VAL A 13 8.69 -3.88 -0.27
N GLN A 14 8.19 -2.66 -0.47
CA GLN A 14 8.77 -1.48 0.19
C GLN A 14 8.53 -1.46 1.69
N LYS A 15 7.32 -1.83 2.12
CA LYS A 15 6.92 -1.75 3.53
C LYS A 15 7.48 -2.88 4.39
N HIS A 16 7.48 -4.11 3.88
CA HIS A 16 7.89 -5.28 4.64
C HIS A 16 9.25 -5.84 4.23
N GLY A 17 9.82 -5.37 3.11
CA GLY A 17 11.11 -5.82 2.61
C GLY A 17 11.10 -7.29 2.21
N VAL A 18 9.97 -7.79 1.72
CA VAL A 18 9.81 -9.17 1.27
C VAL A 18 9.48 -9.18 -0.22
N GLU A 19 10.14 -10.06 -0.94
CA GLU A 19 9.92 -10.29 -2.36
C GLU A 19 9.46 -11.73 -2.61
N LEU A 20 8.43 -11.90 -3.43
CA LEU A 20 8.02 -13.17 -3.98
C LEU A 20 8.90 -13.50 -5.18
N VAL A 21 9.77 -14.49 -5.01
CA VAL A 21 10.66 -14.98 -6.06
C VAL A 21 10.06 -16.25 -6.66
N GLY A 22 10.20 -16.40 -7.98
CA GLY A 22 9.78 -17.60 -8.71
C GLY A 22 8.28 -17.76 -8.89
N TRP A 23 7.55 -16.64 -8.92
CA TRP A 23 6.16 -16.62 -9.35
C TRP A 23 6.06 -17.04 -10.82
N THR A 24 5.18 -18.00 -11.13
CA THR A 24 5.09 -18.64 -12.45
C THR A 24 4.33 -17.82 -13.49
N PHE A 25 3.61 -16.78 -13.08
CA PHE A 25 2.78 -15.96 -13.96
C PHE A 25 3.40 -14.59 -14.24
N PRO A 26 3.04 -13.95 -15.38
CA PRO A 26 3.57 -12.63 -15.74
C PRO A 26 3.11 -11.52 -14.79
N GLN A 27 1.97 -11.69 -14.13
CA GLN A 27 1.42 -10.73 -13.18
C GLN A 27 1.07 -11.42 -11.86
N LEU A 28 1.30 -10.71 -10.76
CA LEU A 28 0.80 -11.11 -9.45
C LEU A 28 -0.70 -10.82 -9.39
N LEU A 29 -1.50 -11.87 -9.40
CA LEU A 29 -2.96 -11.79 -9.40
C LEU A 29 -3.52 -12.64 -8.25
N ASN A 30 -4.79 -12.43 -7.93
CA ASN A 30 -5.51 -13.32 -7.04
C ASN A 30 -5.51 -14.73 -7.63
N PRO A 31 -5.18 -15.80 -6.88
CA PRO A 31 -5.25 -17.17 -7.37
C PRO A 31 -6.58 -17.53 -8.04
N SER A 32 -7.70 -16.99 -7.56
CA SER A 32 -9.02 -17.19 -8.19
C SER A 32 -9.18 -16.52 -9.56
N GLU A 33 -8.37 -15.51 -9.86
CA GLU A 33 -8.35 -14.77 -11.13
C GLU A 33 -7.25 -15.27 -12.09
N ILE A 34 -6.26 -16.04 -11.60
CA ILE A 34 -5.14 -16.56 -12.40
C ILE A 34 -5.64 -17.48 -13.52
N SER A 35 -6.52 -18.44 -13.19
CA SER A 35 -7.06 -19.36 -14.19
C SER A 35 -8.30 -20.06 -13.67
N THR A 36 -9.26 -20.31 -14.57
CA THR A 36 -10.35 -21.26 -14.38
C THR A 36 -9.94 -22.70 -14.67
N SER A 37 -8.76 -22.90 -15.26
CA SER A 37 -8.20 -24.22 -15.57
C SER A 37 -7.37 -24.75 -14.40
N LEU A 38 -7.43 -26.07 -14.17
CA LEU A 38 -6.69 -26.73 -13.09
C LEU A 38 -5.16 -26.72 -13.32
N SER A 39 -4.71 -26.87 -14.57
CA SER A 39 -3.29 -27.06 -14.85
C SER A 39 -2.40 -25.87 -14.40
N PRO A 40 -2.74 -24.60 -14.70
CA PRO A 40 -1.94 -23.46 -14.23
C PRO A 40 -1.93 -23.33 -12.70
N LEU A 41 -3.01 -23.71 -12.03
CA LEU A 41 -3.08 -23.71 -10.57
C LEU A 41 -2.22 -24.84 -9.97
N GLN A 42 -2.15 -26.00 -10.62
CA GLN A 42 -1.26 -27.09 -10.23
C GLN A 42 0.20 -26.70 -10.38
N GLU A 43 0.58 -26.05 -11.48
CA GLU A 43 1.95 -25.54 -11.67
C GLU A 43 2.35 -24.56 -10.57
N LEU A 44 1.45 -23.64 -10.20
CA LEU A 44 1.71 -22.71 -9.11
C LEU A 44 1.85 -23.43 -7.76
N HIS A 45 0.94 -24.37 -7.49
CA HIS A 45 0.98 -25.17 -6.27
C HIS A 45 2.28 -25.96 -6.17
N ASP A 46 2.71 -26.58 -7.26
CA ASP A 46 3.95 -27.36 -7.30
C ASP A 46 5.18 -26.45 -7.19
N ALA A 47 5.14 -25.24 -7.77
CA ALA A 47 6.21 -24.27 -7.59
C ALA A 47 6.36 -23.83 -6.12
N ILE A 48 5.25 -23.62 -5.42
CA ILE A 48 5.26 -23.31 -3.98
C ILE A 48 5.80 -24.52 -3.19
N LYS A 49 5.34 -25.73 -3.52
CA LYS A 49 5.72 -26.96 -2.82
C LYS A 49 7.20 -27.32 -3.02
N ASN A 50 7.76 -27.02 -4.19
CA ASN A 50 9.15 -27.28 -4.54
C ASN A 50 10.10 -26.15 -4.10
N ASP A 51 9.64 -25.18 -3.31
CA ASP A 51 10.42 -24.01 -2.85
C ASP A 51 10.97 -23.13 -4.00
N THR A 52 10.43 -23.29 -5.21
CA THR A 52 10.78 -22.45 -6.35
C THR A 52 10.03 -21.13 -6.31
N CYS A 53 8.79 -21.13 -5.77
CA CYS A 53 7.99 -19.94 -5.51
C CYS A 53 7.95 -19.64 -4.00
N LYS A 54 8.66 -18.60 -3.54
CA LYS A 54 8.71 -18.27 -2.09
C LYS A 54 8.96 -16.80 -1.82
N PHE A 55 8.54 -16.37 -0.63
CA PHE A 55 8.86 -15.05 -0.10
C PHE A 55 10.26 -15.04 0.50
N VAL A 56 11.12 -14.17 -0.03
CA VAL A 56 12.49 -13.96 0.43
C VAL A 56 12.58 -12.56 1.04
N ARG A 57 13.22 -12.46 2.20
CA ARG A 57 13.53 -11.16 2.81
C ARG A 57 14.68 -10.50 2.05
N LEU A 58 14.44 -9.31 1.54
CA LEU A 58 15.46 -8.48 0.94
C LEU A 58 16.38 -7.90 2.01
N THR A 59 17.66 -7.85 1.71
CA THR A 59 18.60 -7.08 2.52
C THR A 59 18.33 -5.58 2.36
N ALA A 60 18.76 -4.77 3.34
CA ALA A 60 18.57 -3.32 3.28
C ALA A 60 19.20 -2.67 2.03
N GLN A 61 20.28 -3.24 1.50
CA GLN A 61 20.91 -2.77 0.27
C GLN A 61 20.06 -3.07 -0.97
N GLN A 62 19.54 -4.30 -1.09
CA GLN A 62 18.66 -4.68 -2.19
C GLN A 62 17.35 -3.90 -2.16
N LEU A 63 16.79 -3.68 -0.96
CA LEU A 63 15.60 -2.85 -0.78
C LEU A 63 15.84 -1.42 -1.30
N ARG A 64 16.98 -0.80 -0.95
CA ARG A 64 17.32 0.55 -1.43
C ARG A 64 17.45 0.61 -2.95
N ALA A 65 18.18 -0.34 -3.54
CA ALA A 65 18.35 -0.37 -4.99
C ALA A 65 17.00 -0.54 -5.72
N ARG A 66 16.15 -1.42 -5.19
CA ARG A 66 14.81 -1.66 -5.72
C ARG A 66 13.89 -0.46 -5.54
N LYS A 67 13.96 0.21 -4.39
CA LYS A 67 13.27 1.48 -4.13
C LYS A 67 13.70 2.57 -5.08
N GLN A 68 14.98 2.70 -5.37
CA GLN A 68 15.48 3.70 -6.30
C GLN A 68 14.96 3.45 -7.72
N LYS A 69 15.02 2.20 -8.19
CA LYS A 69 14.42 1.82 -9.48
C LYS A 69 12.91 2.08 -9.52
N TRP A 70 12.21 1.75 -8.44
CA TRP A 70 10.77 2.03 -8.33
C TRP A 70 10.48 3.52 -8.36
N GLU A 71 11.24 4.35 -7.64
CA GLU A 71 11.11 5.82 -7.68
C GLU A 71 11.39 6.38 -9.07
N GLU A 72 12.35 5.83 -9.81
CA GLU A 72 12.62 6.18 -11.21
C GLU A 72 11.43 5.82 -12.12
N ASP A 73 10.85 4.63 -11.97
CA ASP A 73 9.69 4.19 -12.75
C ASP A 73 8.41 4.98 -12.40
N VAL A 74 8.26 5.39 -11.15
CA VAL A 74 7.20 6.29 -10.69
C VAL A 74 7.39 7.70 -11.27
N ALA A 75 8.61 8.24 -11.22
CA ALA A 75 8.93 9.54 -11.80
C ALA A 75 8.75 9.54 -13.33
N ALA A 76 9.03 8.41 -13.99
CA ALA A 76 8.76 8.21 -15.41
C ALA A 76 7.26 8.00 -15.74
N GLY A 77 6.39 7.92 -14.72
CA GLY A 77 4.95 7.72 -14.90
C GLY A 77 4.56 6.32 -15.37
N ARG A 78 5.46 5.33 -15.28
CA ARG A 78 5.16 3.93 -15.63
C ARG A 78 4.36 3.21 -14.53
N ILE A 79 4.44 3.72 -13.30
CA ILE A 79 3.77 3.16 -12.13
C ILE A 79 2.90 4.24 -11.50
N GLU A 80 1.59 3.98 -11.42
CA GLU A 80 0.66 4.85 -10.69
C GLU A 80 0.75 4.58 -9.18
N VAL A 81 1.15 5.59 -8.41
CA VAL A 81 1.25 5.52 -6.95
C VAL A 81 0.03 6.17 -6.29
N LYS A 82 -0.44 5.56 -5.21
CA LYS A 82 -1.58 6.07 -4.45
C LYS A 82 -1.17 7.28 -3.62
N HIS A 83 -1.33 8.48 -4.18
CA HIS A 83 -1.15 9.69 -3.39
C HIS A 83 -2.29 9.84 -2.37
N ARG A 84 -1.96 9.81 -1.08
CA ARG A 84 -2.92 10.12 -0.03
C ARG A 84 -3.38 11.56 -0.21
N ALA A 85 -4.69 11.76 -0.34
CA ALA A 85 -5.27 13.10 -0.43
C ALA A 85 -4.83 13.94 0.77
N THR A 86 -4.38 15.17 0.50
CA THR A 86 -4.07 16.14 1.53
C THR A 86 -5.35 16.42 2.32
N ARG A 87 -5.27 16.35 3.65
CA ARG A 87 -6.43 16.62 4.51
C ARG A 87 -6.89 18.07 4.33
N LYS A 88 -8.21 18.30 4.27
CA LYS A 88 -8.81 19.63 4.07
C LYS A 88 -8.46 20.62 5.19
N ASP A 89 -8.22 20.11 6.39
CA ASP A 89 -7.87 20.85 7.59
C ASP A 89 -6.36 21.08 7.76
N LYS A 90 -5.53 20.62 6.80
CA LYS A 90 -4.07 20.77 6.88
C LYS A 90 -3.70 22.27 6.84
N GLY A 91 -3.36 22.81 8.02
CA GLY A 91 -3.00 24.21 8.21
C GLY A 91 -4.13 25.10 8.74
N VAL A 92 -5.33 24.57 8.98
CA VAL A 92 -6.43 25.34 9.56
C VAL A 92 -6.18 25.53 11.06
N LYS A 93 -6.08 26.78 11.50
CA LYS A 93 -5.96 27.14 12.91
C LYS A 93 -7.25 26.77 13.64
N ARG A 94 -7.15 26.00 14.72
CA ARG A 94 -8.28 25.61 15.55
C ARG A 94 -8.83 26.84 16.26
N THR A 95 -10.11 27.14 16.09
CA THR A 95 -10.80 28.20 16.85
C THR A 95 -10.97 27.74 18.29
N LEU A 96 -10.52 28.57 19.24
CA LEU A 96 -10.83 28.41 20.66
C LEU A 96 -12.28 28.88 20.88
N PRO A 97 -13.05 28.24 21.78
CA PRO A 97 -14.37 28.73 22.14
C PRO A 97 -14.23 30.12 22.74
N THR A 98 -14.93 31.10 22.18
CA THR A 98 -15.16 32.39 22.83
C THR A 98 -16.24 32.15 23.88
N ASP A 99 -15.89 32.30 25.16
CA ASP A 99 -16.86 32.42 26.24
C ASP A 99 -17.77 33.61 25.90
N ASN A 100 -19.04 33.34 25.61
CA ASN A 100 -20.05 34.39 25.58
C ASN A 100 -20.27 34.78 27.04
N GLU A 101 -19.88 36.00 27.40
CA GLU A 101 -20.23 36.62 28.67
C GLU A 101 -21.76 36.78 28.68
N ASP A 102 -22.44 35.94 29.47
CA ASP A 102 -23.86 36.12 29.80
C ASP A 102 -24.04 37.49 30.46
N GLU A 103 -24.79 38.36 29.78
CA GLU A 103 -25.13 39.71 30.22
C GLU A 103 -26.14 39.61 31.38
N ASP A 104 -25.66 39.86 32.60
CA ASP A 104 -26.44 39.94 33.85
C ASP A 104 -27.61 40.96 33.72
N ASP A 105 -28.84 40.44 33.65
CA ASP A 105 -30.09 41.22 33.77
C ASP A 105 -30.28 41.63 35.24
N ALA A 106 -29.95 42.89 35.57
CA ALA A 106 -30.18 43.48 36.88
C ALA A 106 -31.60 44.10 36.96
N PRO A 107 -32.44 43.79 37.96
CA PRO A 107 -33.73 44.44 38.11
C PRO A 107 -33.59 45.86 38.70
N ALA A 108 -34.20 46.84 38.02
CA ALA A 108 -34.28 48.26 38.41
C ALA A 108 -35.29 48.50 39.57
N PRO A 109 -35.21 49.65 40.29
CA PRO A 109 -35.65 49.82 41.68
C PRO A 109 -37.17 49.95 41.91
#